data_AF-R9AME9-F1
#
_entry.id   AF-R9AME9-F1
#
_cell.length_a   1.000
_cell.length_b   1.000
_cell.length_c   1.000
_cell.angle_alpha   90.00
_cell.angle_beta   90.00
_cell.angle_gamma   90.00
#
_symmetry.space_group_name_H-M   'P 1'
#
loop_
_entity.id
_entity.type
_entity.pdbx_description
1 polymer ?
#
loop_
_entity_poly.entity_id
_entity_poly.type
_entity_poly.pdbx_seq_one_letter_code
_entity_poly.pdbx_strand_id
1 'polypeptide(L)'
;MLTTSARPSESFPPSLDYIDLDNKLMAVADKEQRYSGTIGRYLPFNNFLRDEIQHYLKYLKYFLQLAKAYLTQEQVQAIQEVFDGERLLLLFYDSKGYVRNLELSDIQKYCTEIALQRNWTRHFARYFFAQYCNEDLINGIFGHDEAMQELFDRYSGFKTIDYDQIRAAQDKLVEILALKSMSTFTGMTIA
;
A
#
# COMPACT_ATOMS: atom_id res chain seq x y z
N MET A 1 -2.62 -3.23 -2.34
CA MET A 1 -2.46 -4.71 -2.38
C MET A 1 -2.43 -5.24 -3.81
N LEU A 2 -3.48 -5.02 -4.63
CA LEU A 2 -3.49 -5.51 -6.03
C LEU A 2 -2.32 -4.99 -6.87
N THR A 3 -2.07 -3.68 -6.84
CA THR A 3 -0.98 -3.04 -7.58
C THR A 3 0.40 -3.38 -7.01
N THR A 4 0.52 -3.55 -5.70
CA THR A 4 1.83 -3.71 -5.03
C THR A 4 2.25 -5.16 -4.83
N SER A 5 1.37 -6.15 -5.07
CA SER A 5 1.57 -7.57 -4.76
C SER A 5 1.83 -7.91 -3.28
N ALA A 6 1.69 -6.93 -2.39
CA ALA A 6 1.90 -7.08 -0.96
C ALA A 6 0.92 -8.11 -0.38
N ARG A 7 1.39 -8.84 0.64
CA ARG A 7 0.53 -9.71 1.44
C ARG A 7 -0.45 -8.83 2.24
N PRO A 8 -1.71 -9.28 2.41
CA PRO A 8 -2.55 -8.72 3.46
C PRO A 8 -1.96 -9.16 4.81
N SER A 9 -1.33 -8.22 5.52
CA SER A 9 -0.79 -8.40 6.87
C SER A 9 -1.14 -7.19 7.72
N GLU A 10 -1.02 -7.35 9.04
CA GLU A 10 -1.31 -6.27 10.00
C GLU A 10 -0.39 -5.06 9.83
N SER A 11 0.76 -5.22 9.16
CA SER A 11 1.76 -4.19 8.92
C SER A 11 1.69 -3.54 7.53
N PHE A 12 0.70 -3.89 6.70
CA PHE A 12 0.59 -3.37 5.32
C PHE A 12 -0.78 -2.70 5.05
N PRO A 13 -0.82 -1.52 4.41
CA PRO A 13 0.31 -0.70 3.96
C PRO A 13 1.15 -0.14 5.12
N PRO A 14 2.45 0.13 4.90
CA PRO A 14 3.34 0.58 5.96
C PRO A 14 3.03 2.03 6.40
N SER A 15 3.75 2.54 7.40
CA SER A 15 3.71 3.96 7.76
C SER A 15 4.40 4.82 6.69
N LEU A 16 4.16 6.14 6.74
CA LEU A 16 4.65 7.07 5.70
C LEU A 16 6.17 7.08 5.54
N ASP A 17 6.93 6.85 6.61
CA ASP A 17 8.40 6.82 6.57
C ASP A 17 8.97 5.72 5.65
N TYR A 18 8.16 4.71 5.34
CA TYR A 18 8.52 3.61 4.45
C TYR A 18 7.96 3.79 3.04
N ILE A 19 7.39 4.96 2.71
CA ILE A 19 6.80 5.23 1.39
C ILE A 19 7.49 6.44 0.76
N ASP A 20 8.30 6.17 -0.25
CA ASP A 20 8.90 7.18 -1.11
C ASP A 20 7.97 7.46 -2.30
N LEU A 21 7.19 8.54 -2.20
CA LEU A 21 6.25 8.94 -3.25
C LEU A 21 6.94 9.47 -4.51
N ASP A 22 8.15 10.02 -4.39
CA ASP A 22 8.90 10.60 -5.52
C ASP A 22 9.48 9.49 -6.40
N ASN A 23 10.14 8.51 -5.76
CA ASN A 23 10.69 7.33 -6.42
C ASN A 23 9.65 6.22 -6.65
N LYS A 24 8.43 6.40 -6.13
CA LYS A 24 7.31 5.46 -6.20
C LYS A 24 7.72 4.06 -5.72
N LEU A 25 8.25 4.03 -4.50
CA LEU A 25 8.79 2.85 -3.87
C LEU A 25 8.30 2.77 -2.43
N MET A 26 7.88 1.60 -1.97
CA MET A 26 7.57 1.38 -0.57
C MET A 26 8.35 0.21 0.01
N ALA A 27 8.92 0.41 1.18
CA ALA A 27 9.59 -0.62 1.94
C ALA A 27 8.56 -1.43 2.74
N VAL A 28 8.68 -2.75 2.70
CA VAL A 28 7.78 -3.65 3.45
C VAL A 28 8.58 -4.66 4.26
N ALA A 29 8.07 -4.98 5.44
CA ALA A 29 8.59 -6.06 6.28
C ALA A 29 7.94 -7.39 5.84
N ASP A 30 8.77 -8.39 5.51
CA ASP A 30 8.27 -9.65 4.93
C ASP A 30 7.93 -10.75 5.96
N LYS A 31 8.28 -10.54 7.23
CA LYS A 31 8.03 -11.51 8.31
C LYS A 31 7.45 -10.79 9.53
N GLU A 32 6.29 -11.26 10.00
CA GLU A 32 5.66 -10.85 11.26
C GLU A 32 6.57 -11.04 12.49
N GLN A 33 7.63 -11.86 12.38
CA GLN A 33 8.54 -12.19 13.48
C GLN A 33 9.79 -11.30 13.61
N ARG A 34 9.99 -10.28 12.77
CA ARG A 34 11.12 -9.35 12.99
C ARG A 34 10.61 -8.08 13.66
N TYR A 35 10.66 -8.09 14.99
CA TYR A 35 10.60 -6.90 15.86
C TYR A 35 11.77 -5.91 15.65
N SER A 36 12.54 -6.03 14.57
CA SER A 36 13.59 -5.09 14.19
C SER A 36 13.20 -4.48 12.85
N GLY A 37 13.20 -3.14 12.76
CA GLY A 37 12.93 -2.33 11.56
C GLY A 37 13.84 -2.63 10.36
N THR A 38 13.85 -3.88 9.93
CA THR A 38 14.63 -4.43 8.85
C THR A 38 13.69 -4.48 7.67
N ILE A 39 13.89 -3.58 6.72
CA ILE A 39 13.20 -3.60 5.44
C ILE A 39 13.43 -4.97 4.82
N GLY A 40 12.34 -5.70 4.55
CA GLY A 40 12.40 -7.04 3.97
C GLY A 40 12.54 -6.98 2.45
N ARG A 41 11.83 -6.06 1.81
CA ARG A 41 11.97 -5.76 0.39
C ARG A 41 11.39 -4.38 0.07
N TYR A 42 11.65 -3.93 -1.15
CA TYR A 42 11.01 -2.75 -1.71
C TYR A 42 10.01 -3.15 -2.80
N LEU A 43 8.87 -2.47 -2.81
CA LEU A 43 7.79 -2.66 -3.77
C LEU A 43 7.63 -1.39 -4.60
N PRO A 44 7.79 -1.46 -5.93
CA PRO A 44 7.48 -0.33 -6.79
C PRO A 44 5.97 -0.14 -6.89
N PHE A 45 5.56 1.10 -7.14
CA PHE A 45 4.19 1.43 -7.50
C PHE A 45 4.12 2.45 -8.64
N ASN A 46 2.96 2.57 -9.26
CA ASN A 46 2.71 3.46 -10.38
C ASN A 46 2.11 4.80 -9.94
N ASN A 47 1.95 5.72 -10.90
CA ASN A 47 1.39 7.05 -10.63
C ASN A 47 -0.04 6.96 -10.10
N PHE A 48 -0.85 6.00 -10.58
CA PHE A 48 -2.20 5.79 -10.06
C PHE A 48 -2.19 5.60 -8.53
N LEU A 49 -1.38 4.66 -8.00
CA LEU A 49 -1.34 4.46 -6.55
C LEU A 49 -0.73 5.66 -5.81
N ARG A 50 0.28 6.32 -6.37
CA ARG A 50 0.84 7.55 -5.79
C ARG A 50 -0.25 8.60 -5.58
N ASP A 51 -1.05 8.84 -6.61
CA ASP A 51 -2.08 9.87 -6.61
C ASP A 51 -3.22 9.51 -5.64
N GLU A 52 -3.57 8.22 -5.51
CA GLU A 52 -4.52 7.74 -4.49
C GLU A 52 -4.00 7.91 -3.06
N ILE A 53 -2.72 7.62 -2.81
CA ILE A 53 -2.10 7.85 -1.48
C ILE A 53 -2.12 9.35 -1.15
N GLN A 54 -1.70 10.19 -2.09
CA GLN A 54 -1.71 11.65 -1.90
C GLN A 54 -3.12 12.20 -1.67
N HIS A 55 -4.11 11.69 -2.41
CA HIS A 55 -5.51 12.05 -2.20
C HIS A 55 -5.99 11.69 -0.79
N TYR A 56 -5.70 10.46 -0.33
CA TYR A 56 -6.05 10.02 1.02
C TYR A 56 -5.38 10.88 2.12
N LEU A 57 -4.10 11.23 1.96
CA LEU A 57 -3.42 12.11 2.91
C LEU A 57 -4.02 13.52 2.94
N LYS A 58 -4.41 14.06 1.78
CA LYS A 58 -5.13 15.34 1.69
C LYS A 58 -6.49 15.25 2.38
N TYR A 59 -7.22 14.15 2.18
CA TYR A 59 -8.46 13.88 2.88
C TYR A 59 -8.26 13.85 4.40
N LEU A 60 -7.28 13.09 4.91
CA LEU A 60 -7.00 13.03 6.35
C LEU A 60 -6.68 14.40 6.93
N LYS A 61 -5.88 15.20 6.23
CA LYS A 61 -5.54 16.56 6.67
C LYS A 61 -6.77 17.46 6.72
N TYR A 62 -7.63 17.39 5.70
CA TYR A 62 -8.87 18.15 5.65
C TYR A 62 -9.87 17.70 6.72
N PHE A 63 -10.05 16.39 6.87
CA PHE A 63 -10.87 15.79 7.92
C PHE A 63 -10.41 16.25 9.31
N LEU A 64 -9.10 16.20 9.57
CA LEU A 64 -8.54 16.69 10.84
C LEU A 64 -8.86 18.17 11.05
N GLN A 65 -8.68 19.02 10.04
CA GLN A 65 -8.98 20.46 10.15
C GLN A 65 -10.45 20.74 10.49
N LEU A 66 -11.38 20.00 9.89
CA LEU A 66 -12.82 20.18 10.13
C LEU A 66 -13.30 19.55 11.43
N ALA A 67 -12.85 18.33 11.73
CA ALA A 67 -13.40 17.52 12.81
C ALA A 67 -12.68 17.74 14.15
N LYS A 68 -11.53 18.44 14.19
CA LYS A 68 -10.71 18.61 15.41
C LYS A 68 -11.49 19.05 16.64
N ALA A 69 -12.52 19.89 16.48
CA ALA A 69 -13.32 20.39 17.58
C ALA A 69 -14.21 19.32 18.25
N TYR A 70 -14.49 18.22 17.54
CA TYR A 70 -15.38 17.15 17.97
C TYR A 70 -14.65 15.83 18.24
N LEU A 71 -13.38 15.75 17.85
CA LEU A 71 -12.53 14.59 18.12
C LEU A 71 -11.91 14.67 19.52
N THR A 72 -11.74 13.51 20.15
CA THR A 72 -10.93 13.40 21.36
C THR A 72 -9.46 13.66 21.03
N GLN A 73 -8.67 14.01 22.05
CA GLN A 73 -7.23 14.20 21.87
C GLN A 73 -6.55 12.93 21.33
N GLU A 74 -6.98 11.75 21.76
CA GLU A 74 -6.46 10.47 21.27
C GLU A 74 -6.74 10.26 19.78
N GLN A 75 -7.94 10.60 19.29
CA GLN A 75 -8.28 10.50 17.88
C GLN A 75 -7.47 11.49 17.01
N VAL A 76 -7.30 12.72 17.50
CA VAL A 76 -6.45 13.73 16.85
C VAL A 76 -5.01 13.24 16.76
N GLN A 77 -4.49 12.69 17.86
CA GLN A 77 -3.14 12.15 17.93
C GLN A 77 -2.97 10.97 16.97
N ALA A 78 -3.90 10.03 16.91
CA ALA A 78 -3.84 8.89 16.01
C ALA A 78 -3.75 9.30 14.52
N ILE A 79 -4.45 10.38 14.12
CA ILE A 79 -4.34 10.91 12.76
C ILE A 79 -3.00 11.61 12.55
N GLN A 80 -2.52 12.36 13.54
CA GLN A 80 -1.24 13.05 13.47
C GLN A 80 -0.05 12.07 13.35
N GLU A 81 -0.09 10.96 14.09
CA GLU A 81 0.90 9.88 14.04
C GLU A 81 1.04 9.26 12.63
N VAL A 82 0.01 9.32 11.78
CA VAL A 82 0.14 8.90 10.37
C VAL A 82 1.07 9.83 9.60
N PHE A 83 0.93 11.14 9.81
CA PHE A 83 1.76 12.16 9.16
C PHE A 83 3.19 12.16 9.70
N ASP A 84 3.36 11.81 10.98
CA ASP A 84 4.65 11.73 11.65
C ASP A 84 5.39 10.40 11.36
N GLY A 85 4.77 9.48 10.61
CA GLY A 85 5.38 8.19 10.25
C GLY A 85 5.33 7.12 11.36
N GLU A 86 4.71 7.44 12.50
CA GLU A 86 4.64 6.60 13.69
C GLU A 86 3.48 5.58 13.65
N ARG A 87 2.55 5.74 12.70
CA ARG A 87 1.39 4.86 12.52
C ARG A 87 1.21 4.41 11.06
N LEU A 88 0.66 3.21 10.85
CA LEU A 88 0.37 2.70 9.51
C LEU A 88 -0.62 3.61 8.78
N LEU A 89 -0.47 3.68 7.46
CA LEU A 89 -1.16 4.66 6.61
C LEU A 89 -2.69 4.61 6.73
N LEU A 90 -3.29 3.43 6.68
CA LEU A 90 -4.76 3.30 6.62
C LEU A 90 -5.36 3.21 8.02
N LEU A 91 -6.26 4.15 8.29
CA LEU A 91 -7.03 4.24 9.54
C LEU A 91 -8.45 3.73 9.33
N PHE A 92 -9.03 3.23 10.42
CA PHE A 92 -10.42 2.81 10.52
C PHE A 92 -11.06 3.48 11.74
N TYR A 93 -12.22 4.08 11.52
CA TYR A 93 -13.07 4.63 12.56
C TYR A 93 -14.12 3.59 12.92
N ASP A 94 -14.01 3.02 14.11
CA ASP A 94 -14.92 1.95 14.52
C ASP A 94 -16.23 2.45 15.12
N SER A 95 -17.19 1.52 15.29
CA SER A 95 -18.52 1.83 15.83
C SER A 95 -18.51 2.28 17.30
N LYS A 96 -17.39 2.12 18.01
CA LYS A 96 -17.19 2.58 19.39
C LYS A 96 -16.52 3.96 19.43
N GLY A 97 -16.20 4.53 18.27
CA GLY A 97 -15.55 5.82 18.13
C GLY A 97 -14.03 5.76 18.27
N TYR A 98 -13.40 4.59 18.19
CA TYR A 98 -11.93 4.52 18.18
C TYR A 98 -11.38 4.72 16.78
N VAL A 99 -10.27 5.47 16.69
CA VAL A 99 -9.44 5.54 15.50
C VAL A 99 -8.30 4.54 15.68
N ARG A 100 -8.32 3.47 14.90
CA ARG A 100 -7.28 2.43 14.89
C ARG A 100 -6.82 2.15 13.47
N ASN A 101 -5.85 1.27 13.29
CA ASN A 101 -5.46 0.85 11.95
C ASN A 101 -6.53 -0.01 11.29
N LEU A 102 -6.68 0.13 9.98
CA LEU A 102 -7.58 -0.67 9.17
C LEU A 102 -7.06 -2.10 9.09
N GLU A 103 -7.90 -3.07 9.45
CA GLU A 103 -7.57 -4.48 9.38
C GLU A 103 -8.22 -5.16 8.17
N LEU A 104 -7.70 -6.32 7.78
CA LEU A 104 -8.33 -7.14 6.73
C LEU A 104 -9.76 -7.57 7.13
N SER A 105 -9.97 -7.83 8.42
CA SER A 105 -11.27 -8.20 9.00
C SER A 105 -12.33 -7.12 8.74
N ASP A 106 -11.95 -5.83 8.78
CA ASP A 106 -12.85 -4.71 8.48
C ASP A 106 -13.26 -4.71 7.01
N ILE A 107 -12.30 -4.92 6.09
CA ILE A 107 -12.59 -5.00 4.66
C ILE A 107 -13.55 -6.17 4.38
N GLN A 108 -13.29 -7.34 4.96
CA GLN A 108 -14.16 -8.51 4.79
C GLN A 108 -15.56 -8.28 5.37
N LYS A 109 -15.67 -7.51 6.45
CA LYS A 109 -16.94 -7.20 7.10
C LYS A 109 -17.77 -6.18 6.30
N TYR A 110 -17.15 -5.11 5.82
CA TYR A 110 -17.86 -3.98 5.21
C TYR A 110 -17.89 -4.02 3.68
N CYS A 111 -17.04 -4.82 3.04
CA CYS A 111 -17.01 -5.00 1.60
C CYS A 111 -17.37 -6.45 1.25
N THR A 112 -18.59 -6.88 1.57
CA THR A 112 -19.07 -8.27 1.32
C THR A 112 -19.09 -8.64 -0.16
N GLU A 113 -19.20 -7.64 -1.04
CA GLU A 113 -19.08 -7.79 -2.51
C GLU A 113 -17.68 -8.28 -2.93
N ILE A 114 -16.69 -8.00 -2.09
CA ILE A 114 -15.27 -8.25 -2.34
C ILE A 114 -14.87 -9.50 -1.57
N ALA A 115 -15.19 -10.68 -2.14
CA ALA A 115 -14.84 -11.98 -1.58
C ALA A 115 -13.34 -12.28 -1.75
N LEU A 116 -12.48 -11.57 -1.01
CA LEU A 116 -11.04 -11.80 -1.01
C LEU A 116 -10.71 -13.01 -0.15
N GLN A 117 -10.55 -14.16 -0.80
CA GLN A 117 -9.78 -15.25 -0.18
C GLN A 117 -8.41 -14.71 0.24
N ARG A 118 -7.91 -15.19 1.38
CA ARG A 118 -6.58 -14.77 1.88
C ARG A 118 -5.55 -15.00 0.78
N ASN A 119 -4.69 -13.99 0.55
CA ASN A 119 -3.67 -13.98 -0.50
C ASN A 119 -4.17 -13.98 -1.96
N TRP A 120 -5.49 -13.92 -2.23
CA TRP A 120 -5.99 -13.90 -3.61
C TRP A 120 -5.39 -12.75 -4.42
N THR A 121 -5.37 -11.53 -3.85
CA THR A 121 -4.80 -10.35 -4.51
C THR A 121 -3.33 -10.54 -4.88
N ARG A 122 -2.57 -11.25 -4.03
CA ARG A 122 -1.16 -11.55 -4.25
C ARG A 122 -0.98 -12.58 -5.36
N HIS A 123 -1.73 -13.66 -5.34
CA HIS A 123 -1.66 -14.69 -6.39
C HIS A 123 -2.11 -14.15 -7.76
N PHE A 124 -3.20 -13.39 -7.78
CA PHE A 124 -3.67 -12.69 -8.97
C PHE A 124 -2.59 -11.75 -9.51
N ALA A 125 -2.02 -10.88 -8.66
CA ALA A 125 -0.96 -9.96 -9.08
C ALA A 125 0.26 -10.71 -9.64
N ARG A 126 0.65 -11.85 -9.06
CA ARG A 126 1.77 -12.65 -9.58
C ARG A 126 1.49 -13.12 -10.99
N TYR A 127 0.34 -13.77 -11.16
CA TYR A 127 -0.05 -14.34 -12.44
C TYR A 127 -0.16 -13.26 -13.52
N PHE A 128 -0.71 -12.11 -13.15
CA PHE A 128 -0.82 -10.96 -14.05
C PHE A 128 0.56 -10.39 -14.43
N PHE A 129 1.44 -10.11 -13.45
CA PHE A 129 2.76 -9.55 -13.73
C PHE A 129 3.67 -10.51 -14.51
N ALA A 130 3.51 -11.84 -14.33
CA ALA A 130 4.21 -12.87 -15.11
C ALA A 130 3.94 -12.81 -16.62
N GLN A 131 2.87 -12.15 -17.06
CA GLN A 131 2.61 -11.95 -18.49
C GLN A 131 3.45 -10.83 -19.11
N TYR A 132 4.05 -9.96 -18.28
CA TYR A 132 4.65 -8.71 -18.75
C TYR A 132 6.06 -8.43 -18.21
N CYS A 133 6.49 -9.14 -17.17
CA CYS A 133 7.74 -8.86 -16.46
C CYS A 133 8.63 -10.11 -16.43
N ASN A 134 9.95 -9.90 -16.34
CA ASN A 134 10.90 -10.98 -16.11
C ASN A 134 10.62 -11.68 -14.76
N GLU A 135 10.72 -13.01 -14.73
CA GLU A 135 10.55 -13.84 -13.53
C GLU A 135 11.47 -13.44 -12.38
N ASP A 136 12.70 -13.01 -12.64
CA ASP A 136 13.63 -12.55 -11.60
C ASP A 136 13.07 -11.31 -10.89
N LEU A 137 12.53 -10.35 -11.64
CA LEU A 137 11.89 -9.15 -11.05
C LEU A 137 10.65 -9.49 -10.25
N ILE A 138 9.88 -10.46 -10.74
CA ILE A 138 8.70 -10.96 -10.05
C ILE A 138 9.14 -11.64 -8.75
N ASN A 139 10.19 -12.45 -8.76
CA ASN A 139 10.69 -13.06 -7.54
C ASN A 139 11.12 -12.01 -6.51
N GLY A 140 11.72 -10.89 -6.95
CA GLY A 140 12.11 -9.83 -6.04
C GLY A 140 10.95 -9.12 -5.36
N ILE A 141 9.94 -8.67 -6.12
CA ILE A 141 8.77 -8.03 -5.50
C ILE A 141 7.91 -9.02 -4.71
N PHE A 142 8.04 -10.33 -4.97
CA PHE A 142 7.41 -11.39 -4.19
C PHE A 142 8.28 -11.90 -3.04
N GLY A 143 9.50 -11.38 -2.82
CA GLY A 143 10.39 -11.83 -1.74
C GLY A 143 10.75 -13.31 -1.85
N HIS A 144 10.92 -13.80 -3.09
CA HIS A 144 11.37 -15.14 -3.44
C HIS A 144 12.78 -15.13 -4.03
N ASP A 145 13.50 -14.00 -3.92
CA ASP A 145 14.90 -13.90 -4.35
C ASP A 145 15.80 -14.86 -3.57
N GLU A 146 16.81 -15.38 -4.26
CA GLU A 146 17.91 -16.04 -3.57
C GLU A 146 18.77 -14.99 -2.83
N ALA A 147 19.53 -15.44 -1.84
CA ALA A 147 20.44 -14.55 -1.11
C ALA A 147 21.37 -13.81 -2.09
N MET A 148 21.56 -12.50 -1.87
CA MET A 148 22.37 -11.59 -2.69
C MET A 148 21.78 -11.18 -4.06
N GLN A 149 20.58 -11.66 -4.41
CA GLN A 149 19.89 -11.23 -5.64
C GLN A 149 18.95 -10.04 -5.42
N GLU A 150 18.66 -9.68 -4.16
CA GLU A 150 17.80 -8.56 -3.81
C GLU A 150 18.26 -7.24 -4.45
N LEU A 151 17.33 -6.42 -4.95
CA LEU A 151 17.60 -5.25 -5.80
C LEU A 151 18.54 -4.17 -5.20
N PHE A 152 18.79 -4.20 -3.90
CA PHE A 152 19.73 -3.29 -3.22
C PHE A 152 20.92 -4.01 -2.59
N ASP A 153 21.07 -5.30 -2.84
CA ASP A 153 22.30 -6.00 -2.53
C ASP A 153 23.41 -5.55 -3.50
N ARG A 154 24.61 -5.35 -2.96
CA ARG A 154 25.79 -4.90 -3.73
C ARG A 154 26.20 -5.85 -4.85
N TYR A 155 25.73 -7.10 -4.82
CA TYR A 155 26.00 -8.12 -5.84
C TYR A 155 24.81 -8.36 -6.78
N SER A 156 23.70 -7.64 -6.60
CA SER A 156 22.55 -7.79 -7.46
C SER A 156 22.83 -7.21 -8.86
N GLY A 157 22.37 -7.94 -9.89
CA GLY A 157 22.38 -7.48 -11.27
C GLY A 157 21.26 -6.48 -11.58
N PHE A 158 20.32 -6.29 -10.65
CA PHE A 158 19.18 -5.40 -10.86
C PHE A 158 19.56 -3.93 -10.82
N LYS A 159 18.89 -3.16 -11.67
CA LYS A 159 18.92 -1.70 -11.69
C LYS A 159 17.56 -1.18 -11.26
N THR A 160 17.54 0.03 -10.71
CA THR A 160 16.29 0.71 -10.33
C THR A 160 15.33 0.92 -11.50
N ILE A 161 15.84 1.00 -12.73
CA ILE A 161 15.05 1.05 -13.98
C ILE A 161 14.30 -0.25 -14.27
N ASP A 162 14.71 -1.39 -13.69
CA ASP A 162 14.03 -2.66 -13.95
C ASP A 162 12.63 -2.68 -13.33
N TYR A 163 12.38 -1.86 -12.30
CA TYR A 163 11.04 -1.63 -11.78
C TYR A 163 10.10 -0.90 -12.75
N ASP A 164 10.59 -0.31 -13.84
CA ASP A 164 9.72 0.28 -14.86
C ASP A 164 8.90 -0.79 -15.58
N GLN A 165 9.38 -2.04 -15.67
CA GLN A 165 8.56 -3.16 -16.17
C GLN A 165 7.38 -3.42 -15.24
N ILE A 166 7.61 -3.44 -13.92
CA ILE A 166 6.54 -3.62 -12.94
C ILE A 166 5.55 -2.46 -13.01
N ARG A 167 6.03 -1.22 -13.09
CA ARG A 167 5.16 -0.03 -13.18
C ARG A 167 4.32 -0.04 -14.46
N ALA A 168 4.92 -0.39 -15.60
CA ALA A 168 4.19 -0.54 -16.86
C ALA A 168 3.12 -1.65 -16.77
N ALA A 169 3.41 -2.76 -16.10
CA ALA A 169 2.42 -3.80 -15.84
C ALA A 169 1.31 -3.31 -14.89
N GLN A 170 1.64 -2.54 -13.86
CA GLN A 170 0.65 -1.91 -12.98
C GLN A 170 -0.27 -0.94 -13.74
N ASP A 171 0.25 -0.16 -14.69
CA ASP A 171 -0.56 0.72 -15.54
C ASP A 171 -1.54 -0.08 -16.41
N LYS A 172 -1.08 -1.18 -17.02
CA LYS A 172 -1.96 -2.12 -17.73
C LYS A 172 -3.04 -2.71 -16.83
N LEU A 173 -2.69 -3.02 -15.58
CA LEU A 173 -3.64 -3.56 -14.61
C LEU A 173 -4.74 -2.54 -14.30
N VAL A 174 -4.37 -1.28 -14.07
CA VAL A 174 -5.31 -0.17 -13.85
C VAL A 174 -6.26 -0.02 -15.02
N GLU A 175 -5.74 -0.07 -16.25
CA GLU A 175 -6.51 0.04 -17.49
C GLU A 175 -7.50 -1.13 -17.65
N ILE A 176 -7.03 -2.38 -17.53
CA ILE A 176 -7.85 -3.59 -17.73
C ILE A 176 -8.97 -3.68 -16.69
N LEU A 177 -8.68 -3.33 -15.44
CA LEU A 177 -9.69 -3.32 -14.37
C LEU A 177 -10.57 -2.06 -14.40
N ALA A 178 -10.31 -1.12 -15.32
CA ALA A 178 -11.00 0.16 -15.44
C ALA A 178 -11.09 0.90 -14.09
N LEU A 179 -10.00 0.90 -13.31
CA LEU A 179 -10.00 1.48 -11.98
C LEU A 179 -10.21 3.00 -12.06
N LYS A 180 -11.18 3.48 -11.29
CA LYS A 180 -11.48 4.91 -11.17
C LYS A 180 -10.69 5.50 -10.01
N SER A 181 -9.99 6.58 -10.28
CA SER A 181 -9.19 7.27 -9.28
C SER A 181 -10.06 8.20 -8.44
N MET A 182 -9.95 8.13 -7.12
CA MET A 182 -10.56 9.11 -6.22
C MET A 182 -9.83 10.46 -6.30
N SER A 183 -8.54 10.47 -6.66
CA SER A 183 -7.76 11.70 -6.86
C SER A 183 -8.34 12.65 -7.92
N THR A 184 -9.03 12.08 -8.92
CA THR A 184 -9.68 12.84 -10.02
C THR A 184 -11.19 12.91 -9.88
N PHE A 185 -11.76 12.33 -8.82
CA PHE A 185 -13.20 12.33 -8.59
C PHE A 185 -13.67 13.73 -8.18
N THR A 186 -14.47 14.36 -9.03
CA THR A 186 -15.09 15.68 -8.77
C THR A 186 -16.56 15.57 -8.35
N GLY A 187 -17.07 14.36 -8.13
CA GLY A 187 -18.45 14.15 -7.70
C GLY A 187 -18.67 14.53 -6.24
N MET A 188 -19.86 15.04 -5.93
CA MET A 188 -20.31 15.11 -4.54
C MET A 188 -20.78 13.71 -4.12
N THR A 189 -20.01 13.02 -3.26
CA THR A 189 -20.54 11.90 -2.49
C THR A 189 -21.33 12.48 -1.32
N ILE A 190 -22.63 12.64 -1.54
CA ILE A 190 -23.58 12.89 -0.44
C ILE A 190 -23.82 11.51 0.18
N ALA A 191 -23.33 11.31 1.39
CA ALA A 191 -23.78 10.23 2.27
C ALA A 191 -24.97 10.74 3.08
#